data_AF-A0A2E8FGZ0-F1
#
_entry.id   AF-A0A2E8FGZ0-F1
#
_cell.length_a   1.000
_cell.length_b   1.000
_cell.length_c   1.000
_cell.angle_alpha   90.00
_cell.angle_beta   90.00
_cell.angle_gamma   90.00
#
_symmetry.space_group_name_H-M   'P 1'
#
loop_
_entity.id
_entity.type
_entity.pdbx_description
1 polymer ?
#
loop_
_entity_poly.entity_id
_entity_poly.type
_entity_poly.pdbx_seq_one_letter_code
_entity_poly.pdbx_strand_id
1 'polypeptide(L)'
;MTIRNLTPVLLLLTALLVPGRSTVAADPQLVSVTRIWDKAAHCAFTDLIRWKNRWLCCFREAKGHGGDNGVIRVISSSDGKAWSSIAVLREAGIDLRDPKLSVHPDGRLMLLIGGIVNLDGKYHTRSPRVAFSHDGHDWSMPKKVLSEDHWLWRVTWHKRTGWAVSKLNEGRKPRRGFLYKTKDGLTWDYVTEMETEGISETTLRFLPDETMVALIRPRWIGVSKPPYRQWTYTDIGQGIGGPNFLRLPDGTLWAAGRKYGKAARTSLARMTPTSFEHVLELPSGGDTSYPGMVFHEGLLWMSYYSSHEGGKTSIFLAKIKLPQTAK
;
A
#
# COMPACT_ATOMS: atom_id res chain seq x y z
N MET A 1 -79.83 -37.00 24.31
CA MET A 1 -79.12 -35.72 24.37
C MET A 1 -77.63 -36.05 24.39
N THR A 2 -76.97 -36.01 23.23
CA THR A 2 -75.70 -36.70 22.99
C THR A 2 -74.56 -35.69 23.05
N ILE A 3 -73.64 -35.86 24.01
CA ILE A 3 -72.47 -35.02 24.21
C ILE A 3 -71.41 -35.39 23.16
N ARG A 4 -71.06 -34.45 22.28
CA ARG A 4 -69.92 -34.56 21.35
C ARG A 4 -68.73 -33.81 21.92
N ASN A 5 -67.67 -34.55 22.22
CA ASN A 5 -66.35 -34.02 22.57
C ASN A 5 -65.69 -33.41 21.33
N LEU A 6 -65.26 -32.14 21.44
CA LEU A 6 -64.44 -31.45 20.45
C LEU A 6 -63.00 -31.38 20.98
N THR A 7 -62.11 -32.13 20.36
CA THR A 7 -60.66 -32.08 20.59
C THR A 7 -60.07 -30.92 19.77
N PRO A 8 -59.24 -30.03 20.34
CA PRO A 8 -58.57 -29.01 19.55
C PRO A 8 -57.39 -29.62 18.78
N VAL A 9 -57.38 -29.45 17.47
CA VAL A 9 -56.24 -29.78 16.60
C VAL A 9 -55.23 -28.65 16.69
N LEU A 10 -54.08 -28.92 17.29
CA LEU A 10 -52.94 -27.99 17.35
C LEU A 10 -52.22 -28.04 16.00
N LEU A 11 -52.36 -26.99 15.17
CA LEU A 11 -51.55 -26.83 13.96
C LEU A 11 -50.12 -26.44 14.35
N LEU A 12 -49.19 -27.40 14.26
CA LEU A 12 -47.75 -27.11 14.28
C LEU A 12 -47.35 -26.46 12.95
N LEU A 13 -47.08 -25.15 12.96
CA LEU A 13 -46.37 -24.47 11.87
C LEU A 13 -44.88 -24.84 11.97
N THR A 14 -44.45 -25.81 11.17
CA THR A 14 -43.04 -26.08 10.91
C THR A 14 -42.47 -24.94 10.06
N ALA A 15 -41.80 -24.00 10.72
CA ALA A 15 -40.97 -23.01 10.04
C ALA A 15 -39.80 -23.74 9.35
N LEU A 16 -39.92 -23.93 8.03
CA LEU A 16 -38.81 -24.36 7.19
C LEU A 16 -37.73 -23.29 7.24
N LEU A 17 -36.68 -23.50 8.03
CA LEU A 17 -35.44 -22.74 7.90
C LEU A 17 -34.89 -23.02 6.49
N VAL A 18 -35.09 -22.06 5.59
CA VAL A 18 -34.35 -22.03 4.33
C VAL A 18 -32.90 -21.73 4.69
N PRO A 19 -31.94 -22.65 4.45
CA PRO A 19 -30.54 -22.34 4.67
C PRO A 19 -30.19 -21.14 3.77
N GLY A 20 -29.79 -20.04 4.40
CA GLY A 20 -29.30 -18.87 3.68
C GLY A 20 -28.18 -19.32 2.75
N ARG A 21 -28.36 -19.09 1.45
CA ARG A 21 -27.29 -19.27 0.47
C ARG A 21 -26.13 -18.40 0.92
N SER A 22 -25.05 -19.01 1.41
CA SER A 22 -23.76 -18.34 1.53
C SER A 22 -23.37 -17.91 0.12
N THR A 23 -23.57 -16.63 -0.19
CA THR A 23 -23.08 -16.05 -1.43
C THR A 23 -21.56 -16.00 -1.30
N VAL A 24 -20.87 -16.98 -1.87
CA VAL A 24 -19.43 -16.88 -2.10
C VAL A 24 -19.21 -15.55 -2.84
N ALA A 25 -18.53 -14.61 -2.21
CA ALA A 25 -18.24 -13.32 -2.82
C ALA A 25 -17.48 -13.59 -4.13
N ALA A 26 -18.00 -13.12 -5.25
CA ALA A 26 -17.39 -13.35 -6.56
C ALA A 26 -15.91 -12.93 -6.56
N ASP A 27 -15.08 -13.60 -7.33
CA ASP A 27 -13.65 -13.29 -7.39
C ASP A 27 -13.34 -12.06 -8.25
N PRO A 28 -12.32 -11.27 -7.87
CA PRO A 28 -11.87 -10.16 -8.70
C PRO A 28 -11.33 -10.66 -10.04
N GLN A 29 -11.59 -9.91 -11.10
CA GLN A 29 -11.20 -10.26 -12.46
C GLN A 29 -10.09 -9.34 -12.95
N LEU A 30 -8.99 -9.93 -13.40
CA LEU A 30 -7.92 -9.19 -14.08
C LEU A 30 -8.40 -8.77 -15.47
N VAL A 31 -8.53 -7.46 -15.70
CA VAL A 31 -9.01 -6.90 -16.98
C VAL A 31 -7.87 -6.73 -17.96
N SER A 32 -6.74 -6.20 -17.50
CA SER A 32 -5.55 -5.99 -18.34
C SER A 32 -4.29 -5.85 -17.50
N VAL A 33 -3.14 -6.21 -18.07
CA VAL A 33 -1.81 -5.87 -17.56
C VAL A 33 -1.00 -5.27 -18.71
N THR A 34 -0.30 -4.17 -18.44
CA THR A 34 0.55 -3.53 -19.44
C THR A 34 1.85 -3.11 -18.79
N ARG A 35 2.99 -3.39 -19.43
CA ARG A 35 4.28 -2.81 -19.05
C ARG A 35 4.28 -1.33 -19.44
N ILE A 36 4.44 -0.46 -18.45
CA ILE A 36 4.38 1.00 -18.62
C ILE A 36 5.76 1.65 -18.59
N TRP A 37 6.79 0.94 -18.11
CA TRP A 37 8.17 1.44 -18.09
C TRP A 37 9.22 0.35 -17.91
N ASP A 38 10.35 0.44 -18.62
CA ASP A 38 11.45 -0.52 -18.52
C ASP A 38 12.83 0.03 -18.97
N LYS A 39 13.04 1.35 -18.88
CA LYS A 39 14.24 2.00 -19.47
C LYS A 39 15.53 1.81 -18.68
N ALA A 40 15.47 1.59 -17.37
CA ALA A 40 16.65 1.33 -16.54
C ALA A 40 16.87 -0.18 -16.31
N ALA A 41 18.09 -0.55 -15.91
CA ALA A 41 18.44 -1.94 -15.60
C ALA A 41 17.64 -2.49 -14.41
N HIS A 42 17.28 -1.62 -13.46
CA HIS A 42 16.36 -1.93 -12.37
C HIS A 42 15.31 -0.82 -12.23
N CYS A 43 14.03 -1.18 -12.35
CA CYS A 43 12.88 -0.32 -12.08
C CYS A 43 12.02 -0.95 -10.99
N ALA A 44 11.86 -0.31 -9.81
CA ALA A 44 11.15 -0.92 -8.69
C ALA A 44 10.49 0.05 -7.72
N PHE A 45 9.77 -0.52 -6.75
CA PHE A 45 9.23 0.18 -5.58
C PHE A 45 8.21 1.26 -5.91
N THR A 46 7.31 0.95 -6.84
CA THR A 46 6.39 1.91 -7.42
C THR A 46 5.33 2.44 -6.44
N ASP A 47 4.71 3.56 -6.82
CA ASP A 47 3.44 4.03 -6.30
C ASP A 47 2.64 4.73 -7.41
N LEU A 48 1.32 4.80 -7.24
CA LEU A 48 0.38 5.32 -8.24
C LEU A 48 -0.60 6.29 -7.57
N ILE A 49 -0.85 7.42 -8.22
CA ILE A 49 -1.89 8.37 -7.80
C ILE A 49 -2.62 8.96 -9.02
N ARG A 50 -3.86 9.39 -8.77
CA ARG A 50 -4.69 10.12 -9.72
C ARG A 50 -4.80 11.57 -9.23
N TRP A 51 -4.24 12.52 -9.97
CA TRP A 51 -4.18 13.92 -9.56
C TRP A 51 -4.42 14.86 -10.73
N LYS A 52 -5.31 15.85 -10.54
CA LYS A 52 -5.73 16.82 -11.58
C LYS A 52 -6.01 16.17 -12.94
N ASN A 53 -6.88 15.17 -12.97
CA ASN A 53 -7.24 14.46 -14.21
C ASN A 53 -6.06 13.83 -15.00
N ARG A 54 -4.90 13.63 -14.37
CA ARG A 54 -3.84 12.72 -14.85
C ARG A 54 -3.47 11.58 -13.87
N TRP A 55 -2.93 10.50 -14.42
CA TRP A 55 -2.24 9.44 -13.69
C TRP A 55 -0.78 9.82 -13.49
N LEU A 56 -0.27 9.67 -12.27
CA LEU A 56 1.15 9.80 -11.97
C LEU A 56 1.63 8.51 -11.32
N CYS A 57 2.73 7.96 -11.82
CA CYS A 57 3.39 6.79 -11.28
C CYS A 57 4.84 7.15 -10.96
N CYS A 58 5.28 6.86 -9.74
CA CYS A 58 6.69 7.02 -9.35
C CYS A 58 7.34 5.67 -9.07
N PHE A 59 8.65 5.59 -9.22
CA PHE A 59 9.45 4.39 -8.92
C PHE A 59 10.94 4.77 -8.85
N ARG A 60 11.75 3.87 -8.30
CA ARG A 60 13.21 3.96 -8.32
C ARG A 60 13.73 3.41 -9.65
N GLU A 61 14.70 4.10 -10.24
CA GLU A 61 15.58 3.58 -11.30
C GLU A 61 17.02 3.45 -10.80
N ALA A 62 17.68 2.35 -11.17
CA ALA A 62 19.04 2.04 -10.74
C ALA A 62 19.72 0.98 -11.62
N LYS A 63 20.97 0.64 -11.29
CA LYS A 63 21.73 -0.47 -11.88
C LYS A 63 21.28 -1.84 -11.34
N GLY A 64 20.81 -1.90 -10.09
CA GLY A 64 20.38 -3.14 -9.45
C GLY A 64 19.45 -2.92 -8.26
N HIS A 65 19.07 -4.01 -7.59
CA HIS A 65 18.20 -3.95 -6.41
C HIS A 65 18.83 -3.21 -5.23
N GLY A 66 20.16 -3.16 -5.15
CA GLY A 66 20.99 -2.70 -4.03
C GLY A 66 22.38 -2.28 -4.49
N GLY A 67 23.09 -1.49 -3.68
CA GLY A 67 24.52 -1.23 -3.87
C GLY A 67 24.88 -0.07 -4.81
N ASP A 68 23.90 0.72 -5.26
CA ASP A 68 24.12 1.90 -6.10
C ASP A 68 23.18 3.05 -5.76
N ASN A 69 23.55 4.27 -6.16
CA ASN A 69 22.72 5.47 -5.95
C ASN A 69 21.63 5.57 -7.01
N GLY A 70 20.42 5.12 -6.67
CA GLY A 70 19.24 5.20 -7.50
C GLY A 70 18.62 6.60 -7.52
N VAL A 71 17.79 6.82 -8.54
CA VAL A 71 17.02 8.05 -8.75
C VAL A 71 15.52 7.76 -8.69
N ILE A 72 14.71 8.77 -8.36
CA ILE A 72 13.26 8.65 -8.46
C ILE A 72 12.81 9.17 -9.80
N ARG A 73 12.10 8.34 -10.57
CA ARG A 73 11.40 8.78 -11.77
C ARG A 73 9.93 8.99 -11.47
N VAL A 74 9.35 10.03 -12.06
CA VAL A 74 7.91 10.24 -12.14
C VAL A 74 7.50 10.21 -13.61
N ILE A 75 6.54 9.34 -13.93
CA ILE A 75 5.89 9.27 -15.24
C ILE A 75 4.42 9.65 -15.12
N SER A 76 3.84 10.16 -16.21
CA SER A 76 2.44 10.58 -16.26
C SER A 76 1.73 10.01 -17.48
N SER A 77 0.41 9.87 -17.35
CA SER A 77 -0.49 9.48 -18.43
C SER A 77 -1.86 10.13 -18.25
N SER A 78 -2.51 10.55 -19.34
CA SER A 78 -3.89 11.04 -19.31
C SER A 78 -4.92 9.90 -19.39
N ASP A 79 -4.58 8.80 -20.06
CA ASP A 79 -5.48 7.69 -20.39
C ASP A 79 -5.07 6.35 -19.74
N GLY A 80 -3.91 6.33 -19.08
CA GLY A 80 -3.31 5.14 -18.49
C GLY A 80 -2.71 4.17 -19.52
N LYS A 81 -2.61 4.56 -20.80
CA LYS A 81 -2.05 3.77 -21.91
C LYS A 81 -0.71 4.34 -22.36
N ALA A 82 -0.67 5.63 -22.69
CA ALA A 82 0.54 6.31 -23.13
C ALA A 82 1.22 6.99 -21.93
N TRP A 83 2.47 6.64 -21.66
CA TRP A 83 3.22 7.13 -20.51
C TRP A 83 4.46 7.90 -20.94
N SER A 84 4.67 9.07 -20.35
CA SER A 84 5.87 9.88 -20.55
C SER A 84 6.54 10.19 -19.22
N SER A 85 7.86 10.32 -19.23
CA SER A 85 8.57 10.84 -18.06
C SER A 85 8.32 12.33 -17.92
N ILE A 86 8.00 12.76 -16.70
CA ILE A 86 7.76 14.17 -16.39
C ILE A 86 8.74 14.73 -15.35
N ALA A 87 9.39 13.88 -14.55
CA ALA A 87 10.43 14.32 -13.61
C ALA A 87 11.45 13.21 -13.29
N VAL A 88 12.66 13.62 -12.90
CA VAL A 88 13.69 12.76 -12.33
C VAL A 88 14.33 13.48 -11.13
N LEU A 89 14.20 12.90 -9.93
CA LEU A 89 14.81 13.42 -8.72
C LEU A 89 16.07 12.60 -8.39
N ARG A 90 17.15 13.30 -8.06
CA ARG A 90 18.44 12.71 -7.67
C ARG A 90 19.07 13.55 -6.56
N GLU A 91 19.91 12.92 -5.73
CA GLU A 91 20.67 13.58 -4.66
C GLU A 91 22.07 12.96 -4.66
N ALA A 92 23.12 13.78 -4.76
CA ALA A 92 24.49 13.28 -4.85
C ALA A 92 24.87 12.51 -3.58
N GLY A 93 25.50 11.34 -3.73
CA GLY A 93 25.88 10.47 -2.60
C GLY A 93 24.72 9.67 -1.98
N ILE A 94 23.49 9.84 -2.46
CA ILE A 94 22.30 9.25 -1.86
C ILE A 94 21.59 8.32 -2.85
N ASP A 95 21.27 7.12 -2.41
CA ASP A 95 20.37 6.22 -3.11
C ASP A 95 18.92 6.54 -2.71
N LEU A 96 18.21 7.24 -3.60
CA LEU A 96 16.80 7.53 -3.40
C LEU A 96 15.96 6.29 -3.72
N ARG A 97 15.09 5.91 -2.79
CA ARG A 97 14.36 4.65 -2.76
C ARG A 97 12.90 4.80 -2.40
N ASP A 98 12.16 3.78 -2.81
CA ASP A 98 10.79 3.50 -2.38
C ASP A 98 9.87 4.73 -2.33
N PRO A 99 9.77 5.51 -3.42
CA PRO A 99 8.97 6.72 -3.44
C PRO A 99 7.50 6.39 -3.20
N LYS A 100 6.83 7.24 -2.41
CA LYS A 100 5.38 7.21 -2.18
C LYS A 100 4.79 8.56 -2.49
N LEU A 101 3.78 8.57 -3.36
CA LEU A 101 3.06 9.77 -3.76
C LEU A 101 1.88 10.02 -2.83
N SER A 102 1.66 11.28 -2.51
CA SER A 102 0.45 11.75 -1.81
C SER A 102 0.08 13.15 -2.26
N VAL A 103 -1.17 13.54 -2.02
CA VAL A 103 -1.61 14.94 -2.17
C VAL A 103 -1.62 15.55 -0.78
N HIS A 104 -0.78 16.57 -0.58
CA HIS A 104 -0.75 17.35 0.64
C HIS A 104 -2.07 18.13 0.81
N PRO A 105 -2.55 18.43 2.04
CA PRO A 105 -3.82 19.14 2.26
C PRO A 105 -3.91 20.56 1.68
N ASP A 106 -2.81 21.14 1.18
CA ASP A 106 -2.80 22.41 0.44
C ASP A 106 -2.87 22.23 -1.10
N GLY A 107 -3.04 20.98 -1.57
CA GLY A 107 -3.21 20.64 -2.98
C GLY A 107 -1.91 20.31 -3.73
N ARG A 108 -0.74 20.50 -3.12
CA ARG A 108 0.55 20.10 -3.71
C ARG A 108 0.71 18.59 -3.73
N LEU A 109 1.46 18.08 -4.71
CA LEU A 109 1.99 16.72 -4.64
C LEU A 109 3.13 16.68 -3.63
N MET A 110 3.22 15.56 -2.91
CA MET A 110 4.32 15.26 -2.00
C MET A 110 4.85 13.86 -2.31
N LEU A 111 6.17 13.77 -2.47
CA LEU A 111 6.91 12.52 -2.48
C LEU A 111 7.55 12.31 -1.11
N LEU A 112 7.26 11.16 -0.49
CA LEU A 112 8.04 10.62 0.62
C LEU A 112 8.97 9.54 0.07
N ILE A 113 10.26 9.65 0.36
CA ILE A 113 11.32 8.88 -0.29
C ILE A 113 12.26 8.35 0.80
N GLY A 114 12.64 7.07 0.75
CA GLY A 114 13.76 6.59 1.56
C GLY A 114 15.08 7.06 0.94
N GLY A 115 16.05 7.52 1.73
CA GLY A 115 17.38 7.79 1.19
C GLY A 115 18.44 7.04 1.97
N ILE A 116 19.20 6.20 1.26
CA ILE A 116 20.37 5.54 1.82
C ILE A 116 21.57 6.44 1.56
N VAL A 117 22.30 6.75 2.62
CA VAL A 117 23.54 7.53 2.58
C VAL A 117 24.67 6.56 2.30
N ASN A 118 25.31 6.70 1.15
CA ASN A 118 26.49 5.93 0.78
C ASN A 118 27.73 6.83 0.83
N LEU A 119 28.71 6.46 1.64
CA LEU A 119 30.02 7.10 1.68
C LEU A 119 31.05 6.16 1.05
N ASP A 120 31.82 6.64 0.08
CA ASP A 120 32.85 5.87 -0.63
C ASP A 120 32.34 4.52 -1.19
N GLY A 121 31.10 4.50 -1.68
CA GLY A 121 30.47 3.30 -2.24
C GLY A 121 29.99 2.28 -1.20
N LYS A 122 30.02 2.61 0.10
CA LYS A 122 29.55 1.75 1.19
C LYS A 122 28.34 2.35 1.88
N TYR A 123 27.42 1.49 2.31
CA TYR A 123 26.31 1.88 3.18
C TYR A 123 26.85 2.53 4.44
N HIS A 124 26.36 3.73 4.76
CA HIS A 124 26.67 4.42 6.00
C HIS A 124 25.45 4.46 6.93
N THR A 125 24.35 5.02 6.45
CA THR A 125 23.11 5.19 7.20
C THR A 125 21.95 5.41 6.24
N ARG A 126 20.76 5.71 6.75
CA ARG A 126 19.59 6.08 5.97
C ARG A 126 18.80 7.19 6.66
N SER A 127 18.05 7.95 5.89
CA SER A 127 17.08 8.92 6.41
C SER A 127 16.02 9.20 5.35
N PRO A 128 14.77 9.48 5.74
CA PRO A 128 13.73 9.85 4.79
C PRO A 128 13.99 11.22 4.16
N ARG A 129 13.52 11.37 2.93
CA ARG A 129 13.51 12.59 2.13
C ARG A 129 12.08 12.95 1.76
N VAL A 130 11.82 14.24 1.64
CA VAL A 130 10.54 14.78 1.16
C VAL A 130 10.79 15.79 0.04
N ALA A 131 10.00 15.69 -1.02
CA ALA A 131 9.97 16.66 -2.11
C ALA A 131 8.52 17.03 -2.43
N PHE A 132 8.29 18.27 -2.87
CA PHE A 132 6.97 18.79 -3.22
C PHE A 132 6.93 19.27 -4.67
N SER A 133 5.74 19.23 -5.27
CA SER A 133 5.49 19.80 -6.58
C SER A 133 4.08 20.41 -6.68
N HIS A 134 3.95 21.50 -7.42
CA HIS A 134 2.67 22.17 -7.68
C HIS A 134 2.00 21.71 -8.97
N ASP A 135 2.76 21.07 -9.88
CA ASP A 135 2.37 20.74 -11.26
C ASP A 135 2.70 19.30 -11.70
N GLY A 136 3.53 18.58 -10.93
CA GLY A 136 4.05 17.24 -11.20
C GLY A 136 5.37 17.23 -11.99
N HIS A 137 5.79 18.36 -12.56
CA HIS A 137 6.98 18.50 -13.39
C HIS A 137 8.15 19.06 -12.58
N ASP A 138 7.91 20.19 -11.91
CA ASP A 138 8.92 20.87 -11.12
C ASP A 138 8.82 20.42 -9.66
N TRP A 139 9.90 19.83 -9.15
CA TRP A 139 9.98 19.30 -7.80
C TRP A 139 11.02 20.08 -6.99
N SER A 140 10.70 20.38 -5.73
CA SER A 140 11.70 20.89 -4.79
C SER A 140 12.84 19.89 -4.62
N MET A 141 14.03 20.37 -4.30
CA MET A 141 15.12 19.50 -3.86
C MET A 141 14.66 18.61 -2.69
N PRO A 142 15.00 17.30 -2.70
CA PRO A 142 14.69 16.42 -1.58
C PRO A 142 15.24 16.98 -0.26
N LYS A 143 14.37 17.15 0.73
CA LYS A 143 14.75 17.60 2.08
C LYS A 143 14.80 16.41 3.02
N LYS A 144 15.91 16.23 3.74
CA LYS A 144 16.02 15.24 4.82
C LYS A 144 15.01 15.54 5.92
N VAL A 145 14.29 14.52 6.38
CA VAL A 145 13.39 14.59 7.53
C VAL A 145 13.71 13.45 8.50
N LEU A 146 13.40 13.63 9.79
CA LEU A 146 13.81 12.73 10.87
C LEU A 146 15.35 12.57 11.01
N SER A 147 15.76 11.93 12.10
CA SER A 147 17.16 11.57 12.33
C SER A 147 17.58 10.40 11.44
N GLU A 148 18.87 10.09 11.50
CA GLU A 148 19.45 8.93 10.84
C GLU A 148 18.85 7.61 11.32
N ASP A 149 19.06 6.55 10.53
CA ASP A 149 18.50 5.20 10.63
C ASP A 149 16.97 5.08 10.43
N HIS A 150 16.23 6.20 10.41
CA HIS A 150 14.81 6.19 10.09
C HIS A 150 14.53 5.76 8.64
N TRP A 151 13.47 4.97 8.48
CA TRP A 151 12.84 4.70 7.20
C TRP A 151 11.34 4.93 7.31
N LEU A 152 10.90 6.14 6.97
CA LEU A 152 9.50 6.55 7.01
C LEU A 152 8.80 6.09 5.72
N TRP A 153 7.86 5.15 5.85
CA TRP A 153 7.41 4.37 4.69
C TRP A 153 6.47 5.12 3.74
N ARG A 154 5.25 5.40 4.22
CA ARG A 154 4.16 5.97 3.42
C ARG A 154 3.37 6.91 4.31
N VAL A 155 3.12 8.12 3.82
CA VAL A 155 2.20 9.05 4.49
C VAL A 155 0.76 8.78 4.09
N THR A 156 -0.14 8.84 5.07
CA THR A 156 -1.59 8.87 4.87
C THR A 156 -2.12 10.16 5.48
N TRP A 157 -2.74 10.98 4.64
CA TRP A 157 -3.38 12.21 5.09
C TRP A 157 -4.79 11.91 5.57
N HIS A 158 -5.08 12.32 6.80
CA HIS A 158 -6.42 12.30 7.36
C HIS A 158 -6.75 13.68 7.88
N LYS A 159 -7.82 14.26 7.34
CA LYS A 159 -8.15 15.68 7.50
C LYS A 159 -6.93 16.53 7.07
N ARG A 160 -6.32 17.28 8.00
CA ARG A 160 -5.12 18.10 7.75
C ARG A 160 -3.88 17.59 8.51
N THR A 161 -3.80 16.28 8.75
CA THR A 161 -2.68 15.66 9.46
C THR A 161 -2.17 14.47 8.65
N GLY A 162 -0.88 14.44 8.37
CA GLY A 162 -0.22 13.30 7.74
C GLY A 162 0.24 12.33 8.81
N TRP A 163 0.08 11.03 8.57
CA TRP A 163 0.49 9.95 9.48
C TRP A 163 1.34 8.95 8.74
N ALA A 164 2.44 8.51 9.36
CA ALA A 164 3.33 7.52 8.79
C ALA A 164 4.03 6.73 9.89
N VAL A 165 4.40 5.49 9.59
CA VAL A 165 5.21 4.67 10.47
C VAL A 165 6.64 4.64 9.94
N SER A 166 7.59 4.89 10.84
CA SER A 166 9.01 4.76 10.58
C SER A 166 9.54 3.47 11.20
N LYS A 167 10.45 2.77 10.51
CA LYS A 167 11.23 1.68 11.09
C LYS A 167 12.67 2.12 11.37
N LEU A 168 13.24 1.60 12.45
CA LEU A 168 14.65 1.73 12.83
C LEU A 168 15.31 0.34 12.86
N ASN A 169 16.63 0.35 12.88
CA ASN A 169 17.55 -0.78 12.82
C ASN A 169 17.49 -1.52 11.48
N GLU A 170 18.59 -1.49 10.73
CA GLU A 170 18.81 -2.38 9.60
C GLU A 170 19.32 -3.75 10.10
N GLY A 171 18.42 -4.68 10.40
CA GLY A 171 18.85 -5.98 10.93
C GLY A 171 17.71 -6.95 11.24
N ARG A 172 18.08 -8.14 11.72
CA ARG A 172 17.14 -9.22 12.05
C ARG A 172 16.48 -9.08 13.42
N LYS A 173 17.05 -8.43 14.46
CA LYS A 173 16.40 -8.30 15.78
C LYS A 173 16.90 -7.13 16.67
N PRO A 174 15.99 -6.43 17.40
CA PRO A 174 14.62 -6.11 17.03
C PRO A 174 14.56 -4.79 16.23
N ARG A 175 13.83 -4.83 15.10
CA ARG A 175 13.38 -3.60 14.43
C ARG A 175 12.34 -2.93 15.30
N ARG A 176 12.41 -1.60 15.39
CA ARG A 176 11.45 -0.78 16.13
C ARG A 176 10.62 0.04 15.16
N GLY A 177 9.33 0.14 15.42
CA GLY A 177 8.37 0.84 14.58
C GLY A 177 7.77 2.00 15.36
N PHE A 178 7.71 3.19 14.77
CA PHE A 178 7.23 4.38 15.45
C PHE A 178 6.22 5.10 14.60
N LEU A 179 5.05 5.39 15.18
CA LEU A 179 4.03 6.22 14.56
C LEU A 179 4.43 7.69 14.71
N TYR A 180 4.45 8.40 13.59
CA TYR A 180 4.66 9.84 13.50
C TYR A 180 3.45 10.51 12.88
N LYS A 181 3.27 11.80 13.22
CA LYS A 181 2.30 12.69 12.59
C LYS A 181 2.98 13.97 12.09
N THR A 182 2.39 14.64 11.10
CA THR A 182 2.90 15.89 10.54
C THR A 182 1.76 16.80 10.09
N LYS A 183 2.02 18.11 10.02
CA LYS A 183 1.12 19.10 9.42
C LYS A 183 1.57 19.60 8.05
N ASP A 184 2.85 19.45 7.74
CA ASP A 184 3.50 20.07 6.58
C ASP A 184 4.33 19.08 5.74
N GLY A 185 4.47 17.83 6.20
CA GLY A 185 5.32 16.81 5.58
C GLY A 185 6.81 16.96 5.90
N LEU A 186 7.24 18.02 6.57
CA LEU A 186 8.64 18.34 6.86
C LEU A 186 8.99 18.11 8.33
N THR A 187 8.14 18.58 9.24
CA THR A 187 8.29 18.37 10.68
C THR A 187 7.36 17.24 11.13
N TRP A 188 7.93 16.26 11.82
CA TRP A 188 7.24 15.03 12.21
C TRP A 188 7.30 14.86 13.73
N ASP A 189 6.13 14.84 14.35
CA ASP A 189 5.97 14.63 15.79
C ASP A 189 5.84 13.14 16.07
N TYR A 190 6.64 12.63 17.01
CA TYR A 190 6.48 11.29 17.55
C TYR A 190 5.13 11.13 18.25
N VAL A 191 4.46 10.00 18.01
CA VAL A 191 3.18 9.66 18.66
C VAL A 191 3.38 8.52 19.64
N THR A 192 3.75 7.34 19.15
CA THR A 192 3.97 6.13 19.96
C THR A 192 4.90 5.16 19.25
N GLU A 193 5.56 4.30 20.01
CA GLU A 193 6.14 3.07 19.49
C GLU A 193 5.02 2.07 19.22
N MET A 194 5.14 1.37 18.09
CA MET A 194 4.28 0.28 17.66
C MET A 194 5.02 -1.03 17.90
N GLU A 195 4.75 -1.63 19.06
CA GLU A 195 5.44 -2.83 19.52
C GLU A 195 4.90 -4.09 18.84
N THR A 196 5.44 -4.43 17.67
CA THR A 196 5.15 -5.70 16.99
C THR A 196 6.39 -6.27 16.32
N GLU A 197 6.49 -7.59 16.29
CA GLU A 197 7.68 -8.31 15.86
C GLU A 197 8.02 -8.01 14.39
N GLY A 198 9.26 -7.58 14.15
CA GLY A 198 9.80 -7.42 12.80
C GLY A 198 9.21 -6.24 12.01
N ILE A 199 8.46 -5.36 12.68
CA ILE A 199 7.79 -4.19 12.08
C ILE A 199 8.69 -3.47 11.08
N SER A 200 8.11 -3.15 9.93
CA SER A 200 8.82 -2.48 8.86
C SER A 200 7.86 -1.65 7.99
N GLU A 201 7.80 -1.93 6.69
CA GLU A 201 6.95 -1.23 5.72
C GLU A 201 5.48 -1.33 6.15
N THR A 202 4.85 -0.18 6.38
CA THR A 202 3.53 -0.09 7.00
C THR A 202 2.66 0.94 6.31
N THR A 203 1.54 0.50 5.75
CA THR A 203 0.53 1.40 5.19
C THR A 203 -0.56 1.64 6.24
N LEU A 204 -1.04 2.88 6.37
CA LEU A 204 -2.12 3.28 7.28
C LEU A 204 -3.38 3.67 6.48
N ARG A 205 -4.57 3.43 7.02
CA ARG A 205 -5.85 4.03 6.56
C ARG A 205 -6.76 4.27 7.76
N PHE A 206 -7.75 5.14 7.57
CA PHE A 206 -8.74 5.48 8.60
C PHE A 206 -10.10 4.91 8.23
N LEU A 207 -10.79 4.36 9.22
CA LEU A 207 -12.20 3.98 9.16
C LEU A 207 -13.09 5.17 9.56
N PRO A 208 -14.41 5.12 9.27
CA PRO A 208 -15.33 6.22 9.60
C PRO A 208 -15.41 6.57 11.09
N ASP A 209 -15.15 5.61 11.98
CA ASP A 209 -15.13 5.81 13.44
C ASP A 209 -13.78 6.32 13.97
N GLU A 210 -12.93 6.86 13.09
CA GLU A 210 -11.57 7.32 13.36
C GLU A 210 -10.58 6.22 13.75
N THR A 211 -10.97 4.93 13.69
CA THR A 211 -10.03 3.81 13.88
C THR A 211 -8.97 3.85 12.79
N MET A 212 -7.70 3.86 13.20
CA MET A 212 -6.56 3.70 12.32
C MET A 212 -6.28 2.22 12.15
N VAL A 213 -6.18 1.78 10.90
CA VAL A 213 -5.80 0.42 10.50
C VAL A 213 -4.44 0.47 9.84
N ALA A 214 -3.54 -0.44 10.21
CA ALA A 214 -2.20 -0.56 9.69
C ALA A 214 -2.00 -1.93 9.06
N LEU A 215 -1.55 -2.01 7.81
CA LEU A 215 -1.04 -3.26 7.21
C LEU A 215 0.48 -3.22 7.24
N ILE A 216 1.08 -4.13 8.00
CA ILE A 216 2.46 -4.05 8.48
C ILE A 216 3.23 -5.30 8.03
N ARG A 217 4.35 -5.08 7.33
CA ARG A 217 5.34 -6.14 7.06
C ARG A 217 6.07 -6.52 8.36
N PRO A 218 6.21 -7.81 8.71
CA PRO A 218 6.07 -8.95 7.80
C PRO A 218 4.69 -9.60 7.69
N ARG A 219 3.78 -9.46 8.65
CA ARG A 219 2.56 -10.28 8.68
C ARG A 219 1.45 -9.74 9.60
N TRP A 220 1.41 -8.44 9.86
CA TRP A 220 0.52 -7.90 10.89
C TRP A 220 -0.53 -6.96 10.32
N ILE A 221 -1.72 -7.04 10.88
CA ILE A 221 -2.68 -5.92 10.85
C ILE A 221 -2.70 -5.31 12.24
N GLY A 222 -2.48 -4.01 12.33
CA GLY A 222 -2.62 -3.24 13.56
C GLY A 222 -3.91 -2.41 13.54
N VAL A 223 -4.58 -2.29 14.68
CA VAL A 223 -5.71 -1.36 14.86
C VAL A 223 -5.51 -0.49 16.09
N SER A 224 -5.93 0.77 16.00
CA SER A 224 -5.88 1.70 17.13
C SER A 224 -6.94 2.79 17.00
N LYS A 225 -7.56 3.16 18.11
CA LYS A 225 -8.44 4.33 18.21
C LYS A 225 -7.65 5.56 18.69
N PRO A 226 -8.15 6.79 18.47
CA PRO A 226 -7.56 7.98 19.08
C PRO A 226 -7.33 7.78 20.59
N PRO A 227 -6.20 8.24 21.16
CA PRO A 227 -5.15 9.07 20.56
C PRO A 227 -4.03 8.29 19.83
N TYR A 228 -4.31 7.06 19.40
CA TYR A 228 -3.41 6.18 18.62
C TYR A 228 -2.16 5.70 19.36
N ARG A 229 -2.25 5.59 20.70
CA ARG A 229 -1.16 5.17 21.57
C ARG A 229 -1.19 3.69 21.94
N GLN A 230 -2.33 3.03 21.79
CA GLN A 230 -2.53 1.62 22.14
C GLN A 230 -2.96 0.86 20.89
N TRP A 231 -2.22 -0.19 20.57
CA TRP A 231 -2.40 -0.96 19.35
C TRP A 231 -2.72 -2.41 19.68
N THR A 232 -3.66 -2.97 18.94
CA THR A 232 -3.90 -4.42 18.90
C THR A 232 -3.44 -4.95 17.56
N TYR A 233 -2.77 -6.10 17.56
CA TYR A 233 -2.23 -6.72 16.37
C TYR A 233 -2.87 -8.06 16.08
N THR A 234 -3.13 -8.32 14.80
CA THR A 234 -3.57 -9.61 14.28
C THR A 234 -2.52 -10.15 13.32
N ASP A 235 -2.07 -11.38 13.57
CA ASP A 235 -1.21 -12.12 12.64
C ASP A 235 -2.06 -12.57 11.44
N ILE A 236 -1.64 -12.22 10.23
CA ILE A 236 -2.34 -12.64 9.01
C ILE A 236 -1.97 -14.07 8.58
N GLY A 237 -1.08 -14.75 9.32
CA GLY A 237 -0.69 -16.14 9.10
C GLY A 237 0.28 -16.36 7.94
N GLN A 238 0.66 -15.29 7.23
CA GLN A 238 1.53 -15.36 6.06
C GLN A 238 2.36 -14.10 5.89
N GLY A 239 3.52 -14.23 5.23
CA GLY A 239 4.38 -13.10 4.94
C GLY A 239 3.77 -12.17 3.86
N ILE A 240 3.98 -10.87 4.02
CA ILE A 240 3.67 -9.85 3.01
C ILE A 240 4.83 -8.87 2.86
N GLY A 241 5.17 -8.50 1.62
CA GLY A 241 6.20 -7.50 1.31
C GLY A 241 5.64 -6.28 0.59
N GLY A 242 6.17 -5.08 0.88
CA GLY A 242 5.70 -3.82 0.26
C GLY A 242 4.19 -3.57 0.36
N PRO A 243 3.55 -3.76 1.54
CA PRO A 243 2.10 -3.72 1.65
C PRO A 243 1.50 -2.36 1.30
N ASN A 244 0.38 -2.38 0.57
CA ASN A 244 -0.52 -1.24 0.38
C ASN A 244 -1.98 -1.72 0.49
N PHE A 245 -2.89 -0.84 0.86
CA PHE A 245 -4.32 -1.14 0.85
C PHE A 245 -5.16 0.13 0.69
N LEU A 246 -6.42 -0.05 0.29
CA LEU A 246 -7.40 1.01 0.14
C LEU A 246 -8.70 0.63 0.85
N ARG A 247 -9.43 1.64 1.32
CA ARG A 247 -10.85 1.53 1.64
C ARG A 247 -11.64 2.05 0.43
N LEU A 248 -12.53 1.23 -0.10
CA LEU A 248 -13.40 1.61 -1.22
C LEU A 248 -14.61 2.42 -0.74
N PRO A 249 -15.35 3.08 -1.66
CA PRO A 249 -16.55 3.83 -1.29
C PRO A 249 -17.60 3.00 -0.54
N ASP A 250 -17.73 1.71 -0.86
CA ASP A 250 -18.63 0.77 -0.18
C ASP A 250 -18.14 0.33 1.21
N GLY A 251 -16.96 0.79 1.63
CA GLY A 251 -16.36 0.49 2.93
C GLY A 251 -15.50 -0.77 2.98
N THR A 252 -15.45 -1.56 1.90
CA THR A 252 -14.58 -2.75 1.85
C THR A 252 -13.10 -2.35 1.82
N LEU A 253 -12.24 -3.20 2.40
CA LEU A 253 -10.79 -3.03 2.34
C LEU A 253 -10.18 -4.02 1.36
N TRP A 254 -9.32 -3.50 0.48
CA TRP A 254 -8.58 -4.29 -0.48
C TRP A 254 -7.10 -4.00 -0.33
N ALA A 255 -6.32 -5.06 -0.11
CA ALA A 255 -4.89 -4.98 0.11
C ALA A 255 -4.12 -5.60 -1.05
N ALA A 256 -2.87 -5.21 -1.23
CA ALA A 256 -1.98 -5.83 -2.17
C ALA A 256 -0.55 -5.79 -1.66
N GLY A 257 0.23 -6.76 -2.11
CA GLY A 257 1.62 -6.90 -1.72
C GLY A 257 2.25 -8.16 -2.28
N ARG A 258 3.46 -8.43 -1.81
CA ARG A 258 4.21 -9.62 -2.21
C ARG A 258 3.67 -10.80 -1.42
N LYS A 259 3.11 -11.77 -2.13
CA LYS A 259 2.86 -13.10 -1.62
C LYS A 259 4.14 -13.91 -1.70
N TYR A 260 4.51 -14.52 -0.58
CA TYR A 260 5.62 -15.48 -0.51
C TYR A 260 5.08 -16.91 -0.68
N GLY A 261 5.92 -17.80 -1.18
CA GLY A 261 5.58 -19.19 -1.49
C GLY A 261 6.69 -19.84 -2.31
N LYS A 262 6.37 -20.85 -3.11
CA LYS A 262 7.33 -21.48 -4.05
C LYS A 262 7.97 -20.46 -4.99
N ALA A 263 7.22 -19.44 -5.39
CA ALA A 263 7.72 -18.27 -6.10
C ALA A 263 7.06 -17.00 -5.54
N ALA A 264 7.81 -15.89 -5.49
CA ALA A 264 7.24 -14.60 -5.13
C ALA A 264 6.27 -14.11 -6.21
N ARG A 265 5.12 -13.59 -5.77
CA ARG A 265 4.09 -13.03 -6.65
C ARG A 265 3.57 -11.71 -6.10
N THR A 266 3.20 -10.80 -6.99
CA THR A 266 2.35 -9.66 -6.65
C THR A 266 0.91 -10.16 -6.61
N SER A 267 0.17 -9.81 -5.57
CA SER A 267 -1.17 -10.32 -5.36
C SER A 267 -2.09 -9.27 -4.74
N LEU A 268 -3.36 -9.37 -5.10
CA LEU A 268 -4.48 -8.67 -4.49
C LEU A 268 -5.10 -9.58 -3.42
N ALA A 269 -5.57 -8.95 -2.35
CA ALA A 269 -6.17 -9.60 -1.20
C ALA A 269 -7.44 -8.88 -0.73
N ARG A 270 -8.42 -9.67 -0.28
CA ARG A 270 -9.51 -9.18 0.56
C ARG A 270 -8.96 -8.92 1.95
N MET A 271 -9.37 -7.82 2.56
CA MET A 271 -8.89 -7.42 3.89
C MET A 271 -10.06 -6.97 4.76
N THR A 272 -9.96 -7.24 6.06
CA THR A 272 -10.71 -6.57 7.12
C THR A 272 -9.72 -6.02 8.15
N PRO A 273 -10.14 -5.32 9.21
CA PRO A 273 -9.24 -4.92 10.27
C PRO A 273 -8.55 -6.09 11.01
N THR A 274 -8.99 -7.34 10.79
CA THR A 274 -8.46 -8.54 11.48
C THR A 274 -8.25 -9.74 10.55
N SER A 275 -8.47 -9.60 9.23
CA SER A 275 -8.30 -10.70 8.29
C SER A 275 -7.69 -10.24 6.98
N PHE A 276 -7.01 -11.17 6.31
CA PHE A 276 -6.34 -10.95 5.04
C PHE A 276 -6.32 -12.26 4.26
N GLU A 277 -6.76 -12.21 3.00
CA GLU A 277 -6.83 -13.38 2.13
C GLU A 277 -6.39 -12.98 0.72
N HIS A 278 -5.34 -13.62 0.20
CA HIS A 278 -4.96 -13.47 -1.21
C HIS A 278 -6.01 -14.09 -2.13
N VAL A 279 -6.49 -13.33 -3.11
CA VAL A 279 -7.62 -13.75 -3.97
C VAL A 279 -7.32 -13.62 -5.46
N LEU A 280 -6.25 -12.91 -5.84
CA LEU A 280 -5.81 -12.82 -7.23
C LEU A 280 -4.30 -12.60 -7.30
N GLU A 281 -3.60 -13.49 -8.00
CA GLU A 281 -2.18 -13.30 -8.34
C GLU A 281 -2.07 -12.59 -9.69
N LEU A 282 -1.21 -11.57 -9.77
CA LEU A 282 -0.91 -10.88 -11.02
C LEU A 282 0.24 -11.59 -11.76
N PRO A 283 0.29 -11.49 -13.11
CA PRO A 283 1.47 -11.86 -13.90
C PRO A 283 2.72 -11.18 -13.34
N SER A 284 3.53 -11.95 -12.61
CA SER A 284 4.64 -11.44 -11.81
C SER A 284 5.59 -12.54 -11.36
N GLY A 285 6.81 -12.19 -10.94
CA GLY A 285 7.83 -13.17 -10.55
C GLY A 285 9.21 -12.55 -10.36
N GLY A 286 10.12 -13.34 -9.78
CA GLY A 286 11.46 -12.89 -9.40
C GLY A 286 11.40 -11.74 -8.39
N ASP A 287 12.06 -10.63 -8.71
CA ASP A 287 11.96 -9.40 -7.94
C ASP A 287 10.70 -8.64 -8.34
N THR A 288 9.69 -8.61 -7.46
CA THR A 288 8.35 -8.09 -7.79
C THR A 288 7.62 -7.48 -6.59
N SER A 289 6.54 -6.71 -6.83
CA SER A 289 5.54 -6.19 -5.87
C SER A 289 5.54 -4.66 -5.70
N TYR A 290 5.38 -4.19 -4.46
CA TYR A 290 5.29 -2.80 -4.01
C TYR A 290 4.19 -2.02 -4.76
N PRO A 291 2.92 -2.45 -4.62
CA PRO A 291 1.85 -1.92 -5.43
C PRO A 291 1.48 -0.47 -5.07
N GLY A 292 1.34 0.37 -6.09
CA GLY A 292 0.55 1.59 -6.03
C GLY A 292 -0.90 1.29 -6.39
N MET A 293 -1.87 1.83 -5.66
CA MET A 293 -3.28 1.44 -5.81
C MET A 293 -4.18 2.67 -5.89
N VAL A 294 -5.09 2.69 -6.86
CA VAL A 294 -6.15 3.70 -7.00
C VAL A 294 -7.43 3.03 -7.48
N PHE A 295 -8.56 3.30 -6.84
CA PHE A 295 -9.87 2.93 -7.36
C PHE A 295 -10.45 4.08 -8.20
N HIS A 296 -10.74 3.83 -9.48
CA HIS A 296 -11.22 4.84 -10.41
C HIS A 296 -12.10 4.20 -11.49
N GLU A 297 -13.26 4.81 -11.74
CA GLU A 297 -14.22 4.37 -12.78
C GLU A 297 -14.59 2.88 -12.68
N GLY A 298 -14.84 2.41 -11.45
CA GLY A 298 -15.27 1.03 -11.19
C GLY A 298 -14.15 -0.02 -11.26
N LEU A 299 -12.91 0.39 -11.49
CA LEU A 299 -11.75 -0.49 -11.56
C LEU A 299 -10.73 -0.13 -10.49
N LEU A 300 -10.07 -1.16 -9.95
CA LEU A 300 -8.84 -1.00 -9.20
C LEU A 300 -7.67 -0.97 -10.19
N TRP A 301 -6.98 0.16 -10.23
CA TRP A 301 -5.75 0.37 -10.96
C TRP A 301 -4.58 0.12 -10.03
N MET A 302 -3.66 -0.74 -10.45
CA MET A 302 -2.52 -1.15 -9.63
C MET A 302 -1.22 -1.07 -10.41
N SER A 303 -0.33 -0.16 -10.03
CA SER A 303 1.07 -0.25 -10.48
C SER A 303 1.79 -1.30 -9.64
N TYR A 304 2.73 -2.04 -10.23
CA TYR A 304 3.64 -2.92 -9.51
C TYR A 304 4.91 -3.11 -10.34
N TYR A 305 6.01 -3.55 -9.73
CA TYR A 305 7.20 -3.94 -10.50
C TYR A 305 7.35 -5.47 -10.55
N SER A 306 8.04 -5.99 -11.55
CA SER A 306 8.30 -7.43 -11.70
C SER A 306 9.47 -7.71 -12.63
N SER A 307 10.21 -8.79 -12.40
CA SER A 307 11.28 -9.28 -13.28
C SER A 307 10.91 -10.55 -14.05
N HIS A 308 9.63 -10.92 -14.08
CA HIS A 308 9.16 -12.15 -14.74
C HIS A 308 9.39 -12.20 -16.25
N GLU A 309 9.49 -11.05 -16.91
CA GLU A 309 9.79 -10.95 -18.34
C GLU A 309 11.31 -10.72 -18.53
N GLY A 310 12.05 -11.79 -18.83
CA GLY A 310 13.48 -11.69 -19.18
C GLY A 310 14.42 -11.34 -18.02
N GLY A 311 13.98 -11.43 -16.75
CA GLY A 311 14.83 -11.25 -15.57
C GLY A 311 15.15 -9.79 -15.20
N LYS A 312 14.78 -8.81 -16.05
CA LYS A 312 14.93 -7.38 -15.79
C LYS A 312 13.67 -6.82 -15.12
N THR A 313 13.80 -6.08 -14.02
CA THR A 313 12.63 -5.45 -13.39
C THR A 313 12.06 -4.34 -14.25
N SER A 314 10.74 -4.39 -14.47
CA SER A 314 9.96 -3.38 -15.21
C SER A 314 8.74 -2.97 -14.39
N ILE A 315 8.15 -1.81 -14.70
CA ILE A 315 6.92 -1.33 -14.09
C ILE A 315 5.72 -1.76 -14.94
N PHE A 316 4.74 -2.35 -14.29
CA PHE A 316 3.49 -2.82 -14.88
C PHE A 316 2.31 -2.09 -14.27
N LEU A 317 1.23 -1.97 -15.04
CA LEU A 317 -0.05 -1.44 -14.61
C LEU A 317 -1.14 -2.49 -14.86
N ALA A 318 -1.77 -2.95 -13.80
CA ALA A 318 -2.94 -3.82 -13.86
C ALA A 318 -4.23 -3.01 -13.70
N LYS A 319 -5.27 -3.43 -14.40
CA LYS A 319 -6.66 -3.01 -14.15
C LYS A 319 -7.44 -4.23 -13.69
N ILE A 320 -8.14 -4.09 -12.57
CA ILE A 320 -8.83 -5.21 -11.91
C ILE A 320 -10.27 -4.78 -11.66
N LYS A 321 -11.21 -5.60 -12.11
CA LYS A 321 -12.62 -5.45 -11.78
C LYS A 321 -12.87 -6.17 -10.45
N LEU A 322 -13.30 -5.42 -9.45
CA LEU A 322 -13.63 -5.99 -8.15
C LEU A 322 -15.09 -6.46 -8.14
N PRO A 323 -15.41 -7.53 -7.38
CA PRO A 323 -16.79 -7.96 -7.21
C PRO A 323 -17.61 -6.84 -6.59
N GLN A 324 -18.84 -6.67 -7.07
CA GLN A 324 -19.79 -5.77 -6.41
C GLN A 324 -20.29 -6.46 -5.13
N THR A 325 -20.23 -5.74 -4.02
CA THR A 325 -21.01 -6.10 -2.84
C THR A 325 -22.49 -5.95 -3.19
N ALA A 326 -23.28 -7.01 -3.00
CA ALA A 326 -24.74 -6.90 -3.11
C ALA A 326 -25.19 -5.81 -2.12
N LYS A 327 -25.94 -4.83 -2.60
CA LYS A 327 -26.48 -3.75 -1.78
C LYS A 327 -27.55 -4.25 -0.83
#